data_AF-M5WTH9-F1
#
_entry.id   AF-M5WTH9-F1
#
_cell.length_a   1.000
_cell.length_b   1.000
_cell.length_c   1.000
_cell.angle_alpha   90.00
_cell.angle_beta   90.00
_cell.angle_gamma   90.00
#
_symmetry.space_group_name_H-M   'P 1'
#
loop_
_entity.id
_entity.type
_entity.pdbx_description
1 polymer ?
#
loop_
_entity_poly.entity_id
_entity_poly.type
_entity_poly.pdbx_seq_one_letter_code
_entity_poly.pdbx_strand_id
1 'polypeptide(L)'
;MAFTASSPSPSSLLRASFSSHEPKAPWTSSVSQSDQFSFTSTAGPSCQIPSLLKPISAETHRGKSVVPLAAKAAAEVDKNNVAEDYENLAKEMENASPLEIMEKALVKFGNDIAIAFSGAEDIALIEYAKLTGRPFRVFSLDTGRLNPETYQFFETVEKHYGIHIEYMFPDAVEVQGLVRSKGLFSFYEDGHQECCRVRKVRPLRRALKGLRAWITGQRKDQSPGTRAEIPIVQVDPSFEGIDGGIGSLVKWNPVANVEGPDIWNFLQVMNVPVNPLHSQGYISIGCEPCTRPVLPGQHEREGRWWWEDAEAKECGLHKGNIKKDEALHLNGNGNEISATNGSANVPDIFNSKNLVSLSRTGIENLTRLENRSEPWLVVLYAPWCRFCQAMEGSYIELAETLAGTGVKVGKFRADGKHKAYAQQELQLGSFPTILFYPKHASNPIKYPSEKRDVATLLAFVNALR
;
A
#
# COMPACT_ATOMS: atom_id res chain seq x y z
N MET A 1 50.57 -37.17 9.05
CA MET A 1 51.21 -37.75 10.25
C MET A 1 51.06 -36.70 11.35
N ALA A 2 50.01 -36.73 12.19
CA ALA A 2 49.75 -37.65 13.30
C ALA A 2 50.76 -37.51 14.46
N PHE A 3 50.30 -36.81 15.51
CA PHE A 3 50.55 -36.92 16.97
C PHE A 3 51.98 -36.83 17.54
N THR A 4 52.18 -36.00 18.58
CA THR A 4 52.15 -36.45 20.00
C THR A 4 52.16 -35.26 20.98
N ALA A 5 51.49 -35.48 22.10
CA ALA A 5 51.22 -34.55 23.20
C ALA A 5 52.15 -34.78 24.41
N SER A 6 52.19 -33.82 25.35
CA SER A 6 52.29 -34.12 26.80
C SER A 6 52.12 -32.86 27.67
N SER A 7 51.04 -32.84 28.46
CA SER A 7 50.90 -32.13 29.75
C SER A 7 51.40 -33.04 30.89
N PRO A 8 51.59 -32.56 32.15
CA PRO A 8 50.47 -32.52 33.12
C PRO A 8 50.50 -31.43 34.25
N SER A 9 49.30 -30.90 34.60
CA SER A 9 48.61 -30.78 35.92
C SER A 9 49.31 -30.27 37.22
N PRO A 10 48.56 -29.91 38.33
CA PRO A 10 47.24 -29.25 38.49
C PRO A 10 47.14 -28.25 39.71
N SER A 11 45.92 -27.76 39.98
CA SER A 11 45.32 -27.13 41.21
C SER A 11 44.89 -25.65 41.02
N SER A 12 43.75 -25.13 41.49
CA SER A 12 42.61 -25.62 42.28
C SER A 12 41.36 -24.71 42.11
N LEU A 13 40.20 -25.36 42.21
CA LEU A 13 38.81 -24.94 42.45
C LEU A 13 38.52 -23.55 43.04
N LEU A 14 37.47 -22.90 42.53
CA LEU A 14 36.37 -22.28 43.32
C LEU A 14 35.12 -22.15 42.43
N ARG A 15 34.02 -22.79 42.84
CA ARG A 15 32.71 -22.83 42.17
C ARG A 15 31.71 -22.12 43.10
N ALA A 16 31.11 -21.02 42.62
CA ALA A 16 30.02 -20.34 43.32
C ALA A 16 28.70 -20.62 42.59
N SER A 17 27.75 -21.15 43.34
CA SER A 17 26.38 -21.48 42.96
C SER A 17 25.44 -20.40 43.48
N PHE A 18 24.55 -19.87 42.63
CA PHE A 18 23.36 -19.16 43.09
C PHE A 18 22.11 -19.62 42.37
N SER A 19 21.11 -19.82 43.22
CA SER A 19 19.78 -20.41 43.06
C SER A 19 18.82 -19.50 42.28
N SER A 20 18.02 -20.09 41.40
CA SER A 20 16.82 -19.47 40.82
C SER A 20 15.59 -19.83 41.66
N HIS A 21 14.97 -18.82 42.29
CA HIS A 21 13.69 -18.94 42.98
C HIS A 21 12.53 -18.76 41.98
N GLU A 22 11.74 -19.82 41.78
CA GLU A 22 10.34 -19.76 41.35
C GLU A 22 9.43 -20.00 42.57
N PRO A 23 8.27 -19.32 42.69
CA PRO A 23 7.24 -19.72 43.64
C PRO A 23 6.16 -20.58 42.96
N LYS A 24 5.97 -21.79 43.50
CA LYS A 24 4.77 -22.64 43.32
C LYS A 24 3.70 -22.25 44.33
N ALA A 25 2.42 -22.37 43.98
CA ALA A 25 1.43 -23.31 44.57
C ALA A 25 0.02 -23.05 43.95
N PRO A 26 -1.00 -23.89 44.22
CA PRO A 26 -1.47 -24.91 43.28
C PRO A 26 -2.95 -24.72 42.92
N TRP A 27 -3.53 -25.59 42.08
CA TRP A 27 -4.90 -26.11 42.29
C TRP A 27 -5.04 -27.44 41.55
N THR A 28 -5.64 -28.38 42.28
CA THR A 28 -5.87 -29.78 41.93
C THR A 28 -7.29 -29.95 41.39
N SER A 29 -7.49 -30.75 40.34
CA SER A 29 -8.45 -31.87 40.38
C SER A 29 -8.45 -32.69 39.07
N SER A 30 -8.25 -33.99 39.28
CA SER A 30 -8.80 -35.18 38.60
C SER A 30 -8.72 -35.34 37.07
N VAL A 31 -7.88 -36.32 36.72
CA VAL A 31 -7.90 -37.18 35.53
C VAL A 31 -9.16 -38.05 35.49
N SER A 32 -9.70 -38.26 34.28
CA SER A 32 -10.24 -39.54 33.83
C SER A 32 -9.90 -39.73 32.34
N GLN A 33 -9.28 -40.87 32.04
CA GLN A 33 -8.72 -41.26 30.75
C GLN A 33 -9.33 -42.62 30.39
N SER A 34 -10.02 -42.68 29.25
CA SER A 34 -10.53 -43.87 28.54
C SER A 34 -11.04 -43.34 27.19
N ASP A 35 -10.57 -43.73 26.01
CA ASP A 35 -10.01 -45.00 25.57
C ASP A 35 -8.91 -44.83 24.52
N GLN A 36 -7.89 -45.68 24.62
CA GLN A 36 -6.97 -46.03 23.54
C GLN A 36 -7.58 -47.20 22.75
N PHE A 37 -7.52 -47.14 21.42
CA PHE A 37 -7.44 -48.36 20.61
C PHE A 37 -6.29 -48.23 19.62
N SER A 38 -5.43 -49.23 19.65
CA SER A 38 -4.16 -49.32 18.92
C SER A 38 -4.32 -50.07 17.59
N PHE A 39 -3.52 -49.60 16.63
CA PHE A 39 -3.13 -50.12 15.31
C PHE A 39 -3.30 -51.62 14.99
N THR A 40 -3.53 -51.91 13.70
CA THR A 40 -2.62 -52.77 12.90
C THR A 40 -2.81 -52.61 11.39
N SER A 41 -1.67 -52.59 10.69
CA SER A 41 -1.48 -52.57 9.23
C SER A 41 -1.36 -54.00 8.70
N THR A 42 -1.98 -54.31 7.56
CA THR A 42 -1.62 -55.46 6.71
C THR A 42 -1.84 -55.12 5.23
N ALA A 43 -1.00 -55.70 4.37
CA ALA A 43 -0.75 -55.31 2.98
C ALA A 43 -1.45 -56.17 1.92
N GLY A 44 -1.73 -55.55 0.75
CA GLY A 44 -1.88 -56.15 -0.59
C GLY A 44 -3.26 -56.75 -0.97
N PRO A 45 -3.58 -56.97 -2.27
CA PRO A 45 -2.71 -56.88 -3.46
C PRO A 45 -3.27 -56.06 -4.67
N SER A 46 -2.36 -55.83 -5.61
CA SER A 46 -2.54 -55.41 -7.00
C SER A 46 -3.55 -56.28 -7.78
N CYS A 47 -4.37 -55.66 -8.62
CA CYS A 47 -5.01 -56.30 -9.77
C CYS A 47 -5.18 -55.31 -10.94
N GLN A 48 -4.78 -55.74 -12.13
CA GLN A 48 -4.78 -55.03 -13.41
C GLN A 48 -6.05 -55.35 -14.24
N ILE A 49 -6.16 -54.68 -15.40
CA ILE A 49 -6.88 -55.04 -16.65
C ILE A 49 -8.34 -54.50 -16.75
N PRO A 50 -8.89 -54.13 -17.94
CA PRO A 50 -8.33 -53.57 -19.19
C PRO A 50 -9.08 -52.33 -19.73
N SER A 51 -8.45 -51.63 -20.67
CA SER A 51 -9.08 -50.74 -21.64
C SER A 51 -9.86 -51.53 -22.72
N LEU A 52 -11.08 -51.09 -23.04
CA LEU A 52 -11.81 -51.48 -24.25
C LEU A 52 -12.71 -50.34 -24.71
N LEU A 53 -12.32 -49.71 -25.82
CA LEU A 53 -13.14 -48.80 -26.61
C LEU A 53 -14.01 -49.61 -27.58
N LYS A 54 -15.26 -49.19 -27.79
CA LYS A 54 -15.86 -48.89 -29.12
C LYS A 54 -17.29 -48.33 -28.98
N PRO A 55 -17.82 -47.66 -30.03
CA PRO A 55 -18.66 -46.47 -29.92
C PRO A 55 -20.16 -46.75 -30.04
N ILE A 56 -20.97 -45.82 -29.53
CA ILE A 56 -22.39 -45.73 -29.84
C ILE A 56 -22.61 -44.57 -30.80
N SER A 57 -23.22 -44.90 -31.93
CA SER A 57 -23.72 -43.97 -32.96
C SER A 57 -25.25 -43.82 -32.81
N ALA A 58 -25.81 -42.89 -33.59
CA ALA A 58 -27.22 -42.49 -33.72
C ALA A 58 -27.72 -41.46 -32.68
N GLU A 59 -28.46 -40.39 -33.02
CA GLU A 59 -29.06 -39.99 -34.28
C GLU A 59 -29.46 -38.50 -34.22
N THR A 60 -29.57 -37.88 -35.38
CA THR A 60 -29.85 -36.45 -35.58
C THR A 60 -31.35 -36.21 -35.61
N HIS A 61 -31.93 -35.60 -34.57
CA HIS A 61 -33.32 -35.13 -34.61
C HIS A 61 -33.40 -33.66 -35.01
N ARG A 62 -33.85 -33.47 -36.25
CA ARG A 62 -34.28 -32.22 -36.87
C ARG A 62 -35.60 -31.77 -36.25
N GLY A 63 -35.54 -30.80 -35.33
CA GLY A 63 -36.68 -30.12 -34.72
C GLY A 63 -36.80 -28.68 -35.22
N LYS A 64 -38.00 -28.26 -35.57
CA LYS A 64 -38.33 -27.09 -36.40
C LYS A 64 -37.95 -25.75 -35.78
N SER A 65 -37.39 -24.91 -36.65
CA SER A 65 -37.29 -23.47 -36.54
C SER A 65 -38.67 -22.85 -36.23
N VAL A 66 -38.74 -22.12 -35.12
CA VAL A 66 -39.73 -21.06 -34.90
C VAL A 66 -38.95 -19.84 -34.47
N VAL A 67 -38.93 -18.87 -35.36
CA VAL A 67 -38.32 -17.54 -35.21
C VAL A 67 -39.16 -16.74 -34.20
N PRO A 68 -38.58 -16.14 -33.15
CA PRO A 68 -39.22 -15.01 -32.50
C PRO A 68 -38.91 -13.76 -33.33
N LEU A 69 -39.99 -13.17 -33.82
CA LEU A 69 -40.07 -11.92 -34.55
C LEU A 69 -39.24 -10.84 -33.83
N ALA A 70 -38.18 -10.37 -34.50
CA ALA A 70 -37.39 -9.23 -34.09
C ALA A 70 -38.27 -7.97 -34.05
N ALA A 71 -38.78 -7.62 -32.88
CA ALA A 71 -39.29 -6.30 -32.62
C ALA A 71 -38.09 -5.34 -32.56
N LYS A 72 -37.95 -4.52 -33.60
CA LYS A 72 -37.15 -3.30 -33.58
C LYS A 72 -37.69 -2.39 -32.47
N ALA A 73 -37.14 -2.52 -31.27
CA ALA A 73 -37.01 -1.38 -30.38
C ALA A 73 -35.67 -0.74 -30.75
N ALA A 74 -35.73 0.27 -31.63
CA ALA A 74 -34.63 1.19 -31.76
C ALA A 74 -34.47 1.84 -30.38
N ALA A 75 -33.44 1.44 -29.63
CA ALA A 75 -32.97 2.25 -28.52
C ALA A 75 -32.57 3.59 -29.14
N GLU A 76 -33.37 4.62 -28.86
CA GLU A 76 -32.96 5.99 -29.08
C GLU A 76 -31.70 6.20 -28.23
N VAL A 77 -30.55 6.13 -28.89
CA VAL A 77 -29.30 6.65 -28.34
C VAL A 77 -29.54 8.14 -28.22
N ASP A 78 -29.88 8.57 -27.02
CA ASP A 78 -29.96 9.97 -26.64
C ASP A 78 -28.57 10.58 -26.88
N LYS A 79 -28.43 11.24 -28.03
CA LYS A 79 -27.24 12.00 -28.44
C LYS A 79 -27.24 13.38 -27.80
N ASN A 80 -27.56 13.47 -26.52
CA ASN A 80 -27.32 14.65 -25.70
C ASN A 80 -26.00 14.47 -24.95
N ASN A 81 -24.88 14.51 -25.68
CA ASN A 81 -23.54 14.61 -25.10
C ASN A 81 -23.33 16.04 -24.58
N VAL A 82 -24.02 16.38 -23.49
CA VAL A 82 -23.48 17.38 -22.57
C VAL A 82 -22.36 16.65 -21.86
N ALA A 83 -21.11 17.04 -22.12
CA ALA A 83 -19.97 16.52 -21.37
C ALA A 83 -20.25 16.82 -19.89
N GLU A 84 -20.59 15.78 -19.12
CA GLU A 84 -20.90 15.94 -17.72
C GLU A 84 -19.67 16.44 -16.97
N ASP A 85 -19.86 17.52 -16.24
CA ASP A 85 -18.82 18.13 -15.44
C ASP A 85 -18.65 17.35 -14.13
N TYR A 86 -17.76 16.36 -14.17
CA TYR A 86 -17.41 15.55 -12.99
C TYR A 86 -16.68 16.37 -11.91
N GLU A 87 -16.08 17.52 -12.25
CA GLU A 87 -15.47 18.40 -11.26
C GLU A 87 -16.54 19.10 -10.42
N ASN A 88 -17.61 19.59 -11.05
CA ASN A 88 -18.75 20.15 -10.33
C ASN A 88 -19.50 19.08 -9.54
N LEU A 89 -19.66 17.88 -10.11
CA LEU A 89 -20.27 16.77 -9.38
C LEU A 89 -19.47 16.39 -8.12
N ALA A 90 -18.13 16.41 -8.20
CA ALA A 90 -17.28 16.17 -7.04
C ALA A 90 -17.51 17.22 -5.94
N LYS A 91 -17.61 18.50 -6.30
CA LYS A 91 -17.89 19.59 -5.35
C LYS A 91 -19.28 19.48 -4.73
N GLU A 92 -20.31 19.15 -5.52
CA GLU A 92 -21.67 18.95 -5.03
C GLU A 92 -21.75 17.82 -4.00
N MET A 93 -20.94 16.78 -4.19
CA MET A 93 -20.94 15.58 -3.35
C MET A 93 -19.88 15.61 -2.23
N GLU A 94 -19.10 16.69 -2.08
CA GLU A 94 -17.99 16.77 -1.11
C GLU A 94 -18.43 16.42 0.33
N ASN A 95 -19.66 16.81 0.69
CA ASN A 95 -20.26 16.57 2.01
C ASN A 95 -21.31 15.45 2.02
N ALA A 96 -21.49 14.73 0.91
CA ALA A 96 -22.43 13.62 0.84
C ALA A 96 -21.90 12.42 1.62
N SER A 97 -22.82 11.65 2.22
CA SER A 97 -22.47 10.41 2.89
C SER A 97 -21.99 9.34 1.89
N PRO A 98 -21.17 8.36 2.32
CA PRO A 98 -20.77 7.25 1.45
C PRO A 98 -21.96 6.51 0.84
N LEU A 99 -23.08 6.40 1.58
CA LEU A 99 -24.29 5.75 1.09
C LEU A 99 -24.95 6.51 -0.06
N GLU A 100 -25.06 7.84 0.06
CA GLU A 100 -25.60 8.70 -1.01
C GLU A 100 -24.69 8.68 -2.26
N ILE A 101 -23.37 8.68 -2.05
CA ILE A 101 -22.39 8.56 -3.14
C ILE A 101 -22.53 7.22 -3.86
N MET A 102 -22.62 6.13 -3.10
CA MET A 102 -22.83 4.78 -3.63
C MET A 102 -24.14 4.67 -4.40
N GLU A 103 -25.25 5.17 -3.85
CA GLU A 103 -26.54 5.13 -4.54
C GLU A 103 -26.49 5.90 -5.86
N LYS A 104 -25.95 7.13 -5.86
CA LYS A 104 -25.85 7.93 -7.09
C LYS A 104 -25.00 7.24 -8.15
N ALA A 105 -23.85 6.66 -7.76
CA ALA A 105 -22.98 5.93 -8.68
C ALA A 105 -23.68 4.70 -9.29
N LEU A 106 -24.33 3.88 -8.46
CA LEU A 106 -25.02 2.65 -8.89
C LEU A 106 -26.25 2.96 -9.76
N VAL A 107 -27.03 4.00 -9.43
CA VAL A 107 -28.16 4.46 -10.26
C VAL A 107 -27.68 4.93 -11.63
N LYS A 108 -26.59 5.70 -11.66
CA LYS A 108 -26.11 6.35 -12.88
C LYS A 108 -25.55 5.37 -13.90
N PHE A 109 -24.81 4.36 -13.45
CA PHE A 109 -24.07 3.46 -14.34
C PHE A 109 -24.66 2.05 -14.40
N GLY A 110 -25.52 1.64 -13.46
CA GLY A 110 -26.16 0.33 -13.47
C GLY A 110 -25.16 -0.82 -13.58
N ASN A 111 -25.23 -1.61 -14.65
CA ASN A 111 -24.34 -2.75 -14.88
C ASN A 111 -22.96 -2.37 -15.44
N ASP A 112 -22.76 -1.12 -15.85
CA ASP A 112 -21.51 -0.60 -16.42
C ASP A 112 -20.53 -0.08 -15.34
N ILE A 113 -20.86 -0.28 -14.06
CA ILE A 113 -20.00 0.02 -12.90
C ILE A 113 -19.72 -1.23 -12.08
N ALA A 114 -18.52 -1.30 -11.53
CA ALA A 114 -18.14 -2.37 -10.60
C ALA A 114 -17.28 -1.83 -9.44
N ILE A 115 -17.41 -2.50 -8.29
CA ILE A 115 -16.63 -2.23 -7.09
C ILE A 115 -15.32 -3.01 -7.18
N ALA A 116 -14.20 -2.30 -7.06
CA ALA A 116 -12.89 -2.92 -6.91
C ALA A 116 -12.69 -3.30 -5.44
N PHE A 117 -12.69 -4.60 -5.15
CA PHE A 117 -12.51 -5.13 -3.79
C PHE A 117 -11.13 -5.77 -3.66
N SER A 118 -10.34 -5.30 -2.69
CA SER A 118 -8.98 -5.77 -2.45
C SER A 118 -8.85 -6.85 -1.38
N GLY A 119 -9.94 -7.15 -0.66
CA GLY A 119 -9.94 -8.13 0.42
C GLY A 119 -9.46 -7.55 1.75
N ALA A 120 -9.64 -6.24 1.97
CA ALA A 120 -9.21 -5.51 3.15
C ALA A 120 -10.40 -4.78 3.80
N GLU A 121 -10.17 -3.59 4.37
CA GLU A 121 -11.20 -2.76 4.98
C GLU A 121 -12.18 -2.15 3.96
N ASP A 122 -11.85 -2.22 2.68
CA ASP A 122 -12.70 -1.80 1.56
C ASP A 122 -13.94 -2.70 1.35
N ILE A 123 -14.11 -3.76 2.15
CA ILE A 123 -15.38 -4.49 2.31
C ILE A 123 -16.54 -3.55 2.70
N ALA A 124 -16.24 -2.42 3.35
CA ALA A 124 -17.21 -1.37 3.65
C ALA A 124 -18.01 -0.93 2.40
N LEU A 125 -17.38 -0.90 1.23
CA LEU A 125 -18.07 -0.53 -0.02
C LEU A 125 -19.14 -1.54 -0.44
N ILE A 126 -18.89 -2.83 -0.21
CA ILE A 126 -19.87 -3.89 -0.51
C ILE A 126 -21.04 -3.80 0.48
N GLU A 127 -20.78 -3.51 1.75
CA GLU A 127 -21.85 -3.26 2.73
C GLU A 127 -22.68 -2.04 2.34
N TYR A 128 -22.05 -0.90 1.98
CA TYR A 128 -22.79 0.26 1.48
C TYR A 128 -23.60 -0.08 0.23
N ALA A 129 -23.03 -0.81 -0.73
CA ALA A 129 -23.74 -1.23 -1.94
C ALA A 129 -24.99 -2.05 -1.60
N LYS A 130 -24.87 -3.03 -0.69
CA LYS A 130 -26.00 -3.82 -0.17
C LYS A 130 -27.07 -2.93 0.45
N LEU A 131 -26.69 -1.94 1.27
CA LEU A 131 -27.62 -1.03 1.92
C LEU A 131 -28.42 -0.16 0.93
N THR A 132 -27.87 0.12 -0.26
CA THR A 132 -28.64 0.83 -1.31
C THR A 132 -29.78 -0.02 -1.89
N GLY A 133 -29.77 -1.34 -1.72
CA GLY A 133 -30.71 -2.26 -2.35
C GLY A 133 -30.60 -2.35 -3.88
N ARG A 134 -29.57 -1.72 -4.49
CA ARG A 134 -29.31 -1.75 -5.93
C ARG A 134 -28.50 -3.01 -6.29
N PRO A 135 -28.67 -3.58 -7.49
CA PRO A 135 -27.71 -4.55 -8.02
C PRO A 135 -26.32 -3.92 -8.14
N PHE A 136 -25.28 -4.69 -7.83
CA PHE A 136 -23.90 -4.25 -7.95
C PHE A 136 -23.00 -5.40 -8.39
N ARG A 137 -21.87 -5.04 -9.01
CA ARG A 137 -20.80 -5.97 -9.42
C ARG A 137 -19.56 -5.75 -8.58
N VAL A 138 -18.81 -6.81 -8.33
CA VAL A 138 -17.56 -6.76 -7.58
C VAL A 138 -16.49 -7.49 -8.38
N PHE A 139 -15.30 -6.90 -8.49
CA PHE A 139 -14.14 -7.56 -9.03
C PHE A 139 -12.94 -7.43 -8.09
N SER A 140 -12.05 -8.41 -8.14
CA SER A 140 -10.84 -8.45 -7.33
C SER A 140 -9.62 -8.79 -8.18
N LEU A 141 -8.49 -8.15 -7.88
CA LEU A 141 -7.23 -8.40 -8.58
C LEU A 141 -6.45 -9.49 -7.85
N ASP A 142 -6.55 -10.72 -8.33
CA ASP A 142 -5.71 -11.80 -7.82
C ASP A 142 -4.31 -11.72 -8.43
N THR A 143 -3.37 -11.21 -7.65
CA THR A 143 -1.97 -11.08 -8.05
C THR A 143 -1.21 -12.42 -8.10
N GLY A 144 -1.80 -13.50 -7.58
CA GLY A 144 -1.17 -14.79 -7.32
C GLY A 144 -0.19 -14.77 -6.14
N ARG A 145 -0.19 -13.71 -5.33
CA ARG A 145 0.71 -13.47 -4.18
C ARG A 145 -0.03 -12.82 -3.00
N LEU A 146 -1.35 -12.97 -2.93
CA LEU A 146 -2.14 -12.49 -1.79
C LEU A 146 -1.93 -13.41 -0.58
N ASN A 147 -2.24 -12.91 0.61
CA ASN A 147 -2.20 -13.74 1.82
C ASN A 147 -3.26 -14.84 1.73
N PRO A 148 -3.00 -16.06 2.23
CA PRO A 148 -4.02 -17.12 2.34
C PRO A 148 -5.30 -16.65 3.01
N GLU A 149 -5.19 -15.83 4.05
CA GLU A 149 -6.30 -15.20 4.77
C GLU A 149 -7.16 -14.32 3.87
N THR A 150 -6.56 -13.67 2.87
CA THR A 150 -7.30 -12.82 1.90
C THR A 150 -8.15 -13.68 0.98
N TYR A 151 -7.67 -14.86 0.56
CA TYR A 151 -8.47 -15.79 -0.22
C TYR A 151 -9.64 -16.37 0.60
N GLN A 152 -9.39 -16.78 1.84
CA GLN A 152 -10.43 -17.24 2.76
C GLN A 152 -11.47 -16.14 3.01
N PHE A 153 -11.01 -14.89 3.10
CA PHE A 153 -11.88 -13.74 3.27
C PHE A 153 -12.75 -13.48 2.04
N PHE A 154 -12.21 -13.60 0.82
CA PHE A 154 -13.02 -13.53 -0.40
C PHE A 154 -14.16 -14.55 -0.40
N GLU A 155 -13.88 -15.80 -0.08
CA GLU A 155 -14.90 -16.85 0.01
C GLU A 155 -15.94 -16.53 1.10
N THR A 156 -15.49 -16.01 2.25
CA THR A 156 -16.38 -15.57 3.33
C THR A 156 -17.33 -14.46 2.86
N VAL A 157 -16.81 -13.49 2.11
CA VAL A 157 -17.58 -12.36 1.56
C VAL A 157 -18.59 -12.85 0.52
N GLU A 158 -18.18 -13.69 -0.44
CA GLU A 158 -19.11 -14.26 -1.43
C GLU A 158 -20.28 -14.97 -0.75
N LYS A 159 -20.01 -15.80 0.27
CA LYS A 159 -21.04 -16.51 1.04
C LYS A 159 -21.92 -15.58 1.87
N HIS A 160 -21.33 -14.59 2.54
CA HIS A 160 -22.05 -13.67 3.42
C HIS A 160 -23.02 -12.77 2.64
N TYR A 161 -22.60 -12.30 1.46
CA TYR A 161 -23.36 -11.36 0.64
C TYR A 161 -24.18 -12.03 -0.46
N GLY A 162 -23.94 -13.33 -0.75
CA GLY A 162 -24.58 -14.02 -1.86
C GLY A 162 -24.18 -13.46 -3.22
N ILE A 163 -22.94 -12.98 -3.34
CA ILE A 163 -22.39 -12.38 -4.56
C ILE A 163 -21.34 -13.28 -5.20
N HIS A 164 -21.00 -12.99 -6.45
CA HIS A 164 -19.84 -13.58 -7.12
C HIS A 164 -18.80 -12.50 -7.41
N ILE A 165 -17.56 -12.71 -6.97
CA ILE A 165 -16.44 -11.81 -7.22
C ILE A 165 -15.79 -12.18 -8.55
N GLU A 166 -15.67 -11.20 -9.45
CA GLU A 166 -14.97 -11.35 -10.73
C GLU A 166 -13.44 -11.28 -10.50
N TYR A 167 -12.77 -12.43 -10.44
CA TYR A 167 -11.32 -12.50 -10.20
C TYR A 167 -10.49 -12.24 -11.47
N MET A 168 -9.56 -11.30 -11.38
CA MET A 168 -8.68 -10.89 -12.48
C MET A 168 -7.24 -11.32 -12.22
N PHE A 169 -6.82 -12.38 -12.90
CA PHE A 169 -5.47 -12.95 -12.77
C PHE A 169 -4.44 -12.26 -13.68
N PRO A 170 -3.13 -12.28 -13.33
CA PRO A 170 -2.06 -11.85 -14.23
C PRO A 170 -1.92 -12.72 -15.47
N ASP A 171 -1.34 -12.14 -16.52
CA ASP A 171 -0.94 -12.94 -17.68
C ASP A 171 0.24 -13.85 -17.31
N ALA A 172 0.09 -15.16 -17.53
CA ALA A 172 1.07 -16.14 -17.11
C ALA A 172 2.40 -16.02 -17.86
N VAL A 173 2.37 -15.62 -19.15
CA VAL A 173 3.58 -15.46 -19.96
C VAL A 173 4.40 -14.27 -19.46
N GLU A 174 3.73 -13.15 -19.14
CA GLU A 174 4.40 -11.98 -18.57
C GLU A 174 4.99 -12.26 -17.19
N VAL A 175 4.23 -12.95 -16.32
CA VAL A 175 4.72 -13.36 -15.00
C VAL A 175 5.93 -14.30 -15.12
N GLN A 176 5.85 -15.28 -16.01
CA GLN A 176 6.95 -16.21 -16.25
C GLN A 176 8.21 -15.48 -16.75
N GLY A 177 8.04 -14.52 -17.66
CA GLY A 177 9.13 -13.66 -18.13
C GLY A 177 9.81 -12.92 -16.98
N LEU A 178 9.02 -12.18 -16.19
CA LEU A 178 9.51 -11.41 -15.03
C LEU A 178 10.28 -12.30 -14.04
N VAL A 179 9.71 -13.44 -13.66
CA VAL A 179 10.29 -14.33 -12.65
C VAL A 179 11.56 -15.01 -13.17
N ARG A 180 11.62 -15.41 -14.45
CA ARG A 180 12.83 -16.00 -15.03
C ARG A 180 13.99 -15.01 -15.09
N SER A 181 13.71 -13.73 -15.35
CA SER A 181 14.74 -12.70 -15.44
C SER A 181 15.20 -12.16 -14.10
N LYS A 182 14.28 -12.01 -13.13
CA LYS A 182 14.54 -11.24 -11.90
C LYS A 182 14.18 -11.96 -10.60
N GLY A 183 13.74 -13.22 -10.68
CA GLY A 183 13.33 -14.01 -9.51
C GLY A 183 11.94 -13.63 -8.95
N LEU A 184 11.62 -14.17 -7.78
CA LEU A 184 10.29 -14.06 -7.15
C LEU A 184 10.10 -12.81 -6.28
N PHE A 185 11.18 -12.06 -6.02
CA PHE A 185 11.26 -10.97 -5.04
C PHE A 185 11.99 -9.73 -5.56
N SER A 186 12.06 -9.54 -6.88
CA SER A 186 12.74 -8.40 -7.50
C SER A 186 12.29 -7.04 -6.96
N PHE A 187 11.05 -6.95 -6.48
CA PHE A 187 10.51 -5.73 -5.89
C PHE A 187 11.23 -5.23 -4.64
N TYR A 188 12.00 -6.07 -3.92
CA TYR A 188 12.84 -5.60 -2.82
C TYR A 188 14.08 -4.82 -3.29
N GLU A 189 14.54 -5.08 -4.51
CA GLU A 189 15.75 -4.47 -5.07
C GLU A 189 15.40 -3.37 -6.09
N ASP A 190 14.45 -3.65 -6.98
CA ASP A 190 14.06 -2.79 -8.09
C ASP A 190 12.88 -1.85 -7.76
N GLY A 191 12.26 -2.04 -6.59
CA GLY A 191 10.96 -1.44 -6.26
C GLY A 191 9.78 -2.21 -6.84
N HIS A 192 8.61 -2.02 -6.25
CA HIS A 192 7.41 -2.79 -6.54
C HIS A 192 6.78 -2.52 -7.90
N GLN A 193 7.14 -1.43 -8.57
CA GLN A 193 6.37 -0.88 -9.69
C GLN A 193 6.30 -1.87 -10.85
N GLU A 194 7.38 -2.58 -11.17
CA GLU A 194 7.39 -3.56 -12.26
C GLU A 194 6.52 -4.78 -11.95
N CYS A 195 6.69 -5.35 -10.75
CA CYS A 195 5.90 -6.49 -10.30
C CYS A 195 4.40 -6.14 -10.26
N CYS A 196 4.04 -4.98 -9.67
CA CYS A 196 2.65 -4.51 -9.65
C CYS A 196 2.14 -4.16 -11.06
N ARG A 197 2.98 -3.69 -11.98
CA ARG A 197 2.56 -3.43 -13.36
C ARG A 197 2.07 -4.72 -14.04
N VAL A 198 2.85 -5.80 -13.90
CA VAL A 198 2.51 -7.13 -14.45
C VAL A 198 1.34 -7.76 -13.70
N ARG A 199 1.39 -7.77 -12.36
CA ARG A 199 0.45 -8.53 -11.53
C ARG A 199 -0.85 -7.82 -11.19
N LYS A 200 -0.89 -6.49 -11.26
CA LYS A 200 -2.03 -5.69 -10.78
C LYS A 200 -2.55 -4.70 -11.84
N VAL A 201 -1.67 -3.87 -12.40
CA VAL A 201 -2.07 -2.79 -13.34
C VAL A 201 -2.58 -3.34 -14.67
N ARG A 202 -1.88 -4.31 -15.27
CA ARG A 202 -2.31 -4.92 -16.54
C ARG A 202 -3.62 -5.71 -16.39
N PRO A 203 -3.82 -6.56 -15.37
CA PRO A 203 -5.11 -7.19 -15.10
C PRO A 203 -6.23 -6.18 -14.84
N LEU A 204 -5.97 -5.13 -14.05
CA LEU A 204 -6.94 -4.06 -13.84
C LEU A 204 -7.37 -3.42 -15.16
N ARG A 205 -6.41 -3.05 -16.02
CA ARG A 205 -6.72 -2.46 -17.33
C ARG A 205 -7.66 -3.33 -18.16
N ARG A 206 -7.50 -4.66 -18.10
CA ARG A 206 -8.41 -5.59 -18.79
C ARG A 206 -9.81 -5.61 -18.18
N ALA A 207 -9.92 -5.56 -16.85
CA ALA A 207 -11.19 -5.49 -16.14
C ALA A 207 -11.95 -4.21 -16.50
N LEU A 208 -11.26 -3.07 -16.45
CA LEU A 208 -11.85 -1.75 -16.69
C LEU A 208 -12.26 -1.53 -18.15
N LYS A 209 -11.70 -2.27 -19.12
CA LYS A 209 -12.06 -2.13 -20.54
C LYS A 209 -13.55 -2.38 -20.81
N GLY A 210 -14.20 -3.21 -19.99
CA GLY A 210 -15.63 -3.52 -20.09
C GLY A 210 -16.55 -2.61 -19.27
N LEU A 211 -16.03 -1.55 -18.64
CA LEU A 211 -16.76 -0.71 -17.71
C LEU A 211 -16.75 0.77 -18.14
N ARG A 212 -17.78 1.51 -17.74
CA ARG A 212 -17.84 2.99 -17.85
C ARG A 212 -17.48 3.67 -16.55
N ALA A 213 -17.63 2.98 -15.43
CA ALA A 213 -17.19 3.49 -14.14
C ALA A 213 -16.67 2.39 -13.23
N TRP A 214 -15.95 2.77 -12.17
CA TRP A 214 -15.50 1.86 -11.13
C TRP A 214 -15.44 2.56 -9.77
N ILE A 215 -15.61 1.78 -8.71
CA ILE A 215 -15.66 2.26 -7.32
C ILE A 215 -14.44 1.72 -6.58
N THR A 216 -13.73 2.58 -5.84
CA THR A 216 -12.56 2.17 -5.05
C THR A 216 -12.65 2.63 -3.60
N GLY A 217 -12.05 1.86 -2.69
CA GLY A 217 -12.00 2.15 -1.25
C GLY A 217 -10.89 3.12 -0.85
N GLN A 218 -10.43 4.00 -1.75
CA GLN A 218 -9.39 4.97 -1.40
C GLN A 218 -9.95 6.05 -0.48
N ARG A 219 -9.23 6.33 0.60
CA ARG A 219 -9.50 7.42 1.55
C ARG A 219 -8.33 8.40 1.60
N LYS A 220 -8.62 9.66 1.92
CA LYS A 220 -7.60 10.72 2.03
C LYS A 220 -6.61 10.44 3.16
N ASP A 221 -7.08 9.84 4.27
CA ASP A 221 -6.27 9.55 5.45
C ASP A 221 -5.30 8.35 5.30
N GLN A 222 -5.49 7.49 4.28
CA GLN A 222 -4.66 6.29 4.05
C GLN A 222 -3.22 6.60 3.60
N SER A 223 -2.94 7.84 3.17
CA SER A 223 -1.58 8.27 2.88
C SER A 223 -1.44 9.79 3.04
N PRO A 224 -0.59 10.26 3.98
CA PRO A 224 -0.43 11.68 4.28
C PRO A 224 0.02 12.55 3.11
N GLY A 225 0.60 11.98 2.05
CA GLY A 225 1.12 12.76 0.92
C GLY A 225 0.68 12.34 -0.48
N THR A 226 0.11 11.14 -0.67
CA THR A 226 -0.33 10.71 -2.02
C THR A 226 -1.83 10.65 -2.21
N ARG A 227 -2.60 10.65 -1.12
CA ARG A 227 -4.05 10.49 -1.15
C ARG A 227 -4.84 11.68 -0.62
N ALA A 228 -4.16 12.67 -0.04
CA ALA A 228 -4.77 13.84 0.58
C ALA A 228 -5.74 14.62 -0.34
N GLU A 229 -5.53 14.59 -1.66
CA GLU A 229 -6.33 15.32 -2.65
C GLU A 229 -7.25 14.42 -3.50
N ILE A 230 -7.53 13.17 -3.09
CA ILE A 230 -8.39 12.28 -3.87
C ILE A 230 -9.83 12.83 -3.91
N PRO A 231 -10.41 13.11 -5.10
CA PRO A 231 -11.79 13.55 -5.20
C PRO A 231 -12.76 12.37 -5.08
N ILE A 232 -14.01 12.67 -4.70
CA ILE A 232 -15.09 11.68 -4.56
C ILE A 232 -15.45 11.06 -5.91
N VAL A 233 -15.42 11.85 -6.97
CA VAL A 233 -15.62 11.37 -8.34
C VAL A 233 -14.71 12.16 -9.28
N GLN A 234 -14.18 11.47 -10.27
CA GLN A 234 -13.36 12.09 -11.32
C GLN A 234 -13.38 11.19 -12.57
N VAL A 235 -13.07 11.77 -13.71
CA VAL A 235 -12.62 10.97 -14.85
C VAL A 235 -11.28 10.32 -14.49
N ASP A 236 -11.11 9.04 -14.79
CA ASP A 236 -9.96 8.26 -14.33
C ASP A 236 -8.66 8.73 -15.01
N PRO A 237 -7.72 9.35 -14.27
CA PRO A 237 -6.54 9.95 -14.88
C PRO A 237 -5.49 8.92 -15.31
N SER A 238 -5.65 7.64 -14.95
CA SER A 238 -4.68 6.57 -15.23
C SER A 238 -5.13 5.63 -16.34
N PHE A 239 -6.44 5.53 -16.54
CA PHE A 239 -7.08 4.53 -17.41
C PHE A 239 -8.13 5.14 -18.36
N GLU A 240 -8.29 6.47 -18.41
CA GLU A 240 -9.05 7.11 -19.48
C GLU A 240 -8.42 6.86 -20.86
N GLY A 241 -9.26 6.77 -21.89
CA GLY A 241 -8.81 6.67 -23.29
C GLY A 241 -8.24 5.31 -23.69
N ILE A 242 -8.53 4.25 -22.92
CA ILE A 242 -8.11 2.88 -23.28
C ILE A 242 -8.67 2.51 -24.67
N ASP A 243 -7.78 2.10 -25.58
CA ASP A 243 -8.13 1.63 -26.92
C ASP A 243 -9.22 0.53 -26.88
N GLY A 244 -10.40 0.90 -27.37
CA GLY A 244 -11.58 0.04 -27.43
C GLY A 244 -12.46 0.04 -26.17
N GLY A 245 -12.34 1.02 -25.28
CA GLY A 245 -13.32 1.30 -24.22
C GLY A 245 -14.52 2.10 -24.75
N ILE A 246 -15.64 2.08 -24.01
CA ILE A 246 -16.94 2.66 -24.43
C ILE A 246 -17.02 4.20 -24.15
N GLY A 247 -15.89 4.88 -23.94
CA GLY A 247 -15.83 6.31 -23.62
C GLY A 247 -14.88 6.63 -22.45
N SER A 248 -15.06 7.79 -21.82
CA SER A 248 -14.31 8.17 -20.60
C SER A 248 -14.69 7.25 -19.44
N LEU A 249 -13.68 6.73 -18.74
CA LEU A 249 -13.85 5.87 -17.55
C LEU A 249 -13.94 6.76 -16.31
N VAL A 250 -14.99 6.59 -15.51
CA VAL A 250 -15.20 7.42 -14.30
C VAL A 250 -14.82 6.63 -13.05
N LYS A 251 -14.07 7.25 -12.16
CA LYS A 251 -13.65 6.67 -10.88
C LYS A 251 -14.39 7.32 -9.71
N TRP A 252 -14.98 6.49 -8.86
CA TRP A 252 -15.69 6.90 -7.65
C TRP A 252 -14.92 6.45 -6.40
N ASN A 253 -14.83 7.32 -5.41
CA ASN A 253 -14.20 7.10 -4.10
C ASN A 253 -15.19 7.49 -2.99
N PRO A 254 -16.22 6.68 -2.71
CA PRO A 254 -17.32 7.02 -1.79
C PRO A 254 -16.89 7.29 -0.36
N VAL A 255 -15.74 6.72 0.02
CA VAL A 255 -15.15 6.84 1.35
C VAL A 255 -13.95 7.79 1.38
N ALA A 256 -13.78 8.63 0.34
CA ALA A 256 -12.64 9.55 0.23
C ALA A 256 -12.46 10.44 1.48
N ASN A 257 -13.57 10.93 2.02
CA ASN A 257 -13.62 11.86 3.15
C ASN A 257 -13.90 11.17 4.50
N VAL A 258 -13.87 9.83 4.56
CA VAL A 258 -14.12 9.07 5.80
C VAL A 258 -12.79 8.68 6.43
N GLU A 259 -12.65 8.90 7.74
CA GLU A 259 -11.46 8.49 8.47
C GLU A 259 -11.48 6.97 8.76
N GLY A 260 -10.29 6.36 8.85
CA GLY A 260 -10.11 4.94 9.14
C GLY A 260 -10.86 4.47 10.38
N PRO A 261 -10.82 5.16 11.54
CA PRO A 261 -11.58 4.79 12.73
C PRO A 261 -13.10 4.70 12.47
N ASP A 262 -13.65 5.59 11.65
CA ASP A 262 -15.08 5.60 11.33
C ASP A 262 -15.47 4.43 10.40
N ILE A 263 -14.59 4.05 9.47
CA ILE A 263 -14.76 2.80 8.70
C ILE A 263 -14.80 1.60 9.63
N TRP A 264 -13.87 1.52 10.59
CA TRP A 264 -13.83 0.42 11.55
C TRP A 264 -15.05 0.37 12.45
N ASN A 265 -15.51 1.52 12.96
CA ASN A 265 -16.74 1.63 13.74
C ASN A 265 -17.94 1.15 12.91
N PHE A 266 -18.04 1.57 11.65
CA PHE A 266 -19.10 1.13 10.75
C PHE A 266 -19.09 -0.39 10.55
N LEU A 267 -17.94 -0.99 10.23
CA LEU A 267 -17.81 -2.44 10.03
C LEU A 267 -18.20 -3.24 11.27
N GLN A 268 -17.81 -2.76 12.47
CA GLN A 268 -18.15 -3.40 13.73
C GLN A 268 -19.64 -3.31 14.06
N VAL A 269 -20.23 -2.11 13.96
CA VAL A 269 -21.66 -1.87 14.26
C VAL A 269 -22.55 -2.66 13.31
N MET A 270 -22.16 -2.76 12.04
CA MET A 270 -22.90 -3.51 11.02
C MET A 270 -22.61 -5.02 11.05
N ASN A 271 -21.72 -5.47 11.94
CA ASN A 271 -21.29 -6.87 12.06
C ASN A 271 -20.81 -7.47 10.71
N VAL A 272 -20.06 -6.67 9.96
CA VAL A 272 -19.49 -7.05 8.65
C VAL A 272 -18.30 -7.99 8.88
N PRO A 273 -18.18 -9.10 8.13
CA PRO A 273 -16.99 -9.93 8.21
C PRO A 273 -15.76 -9.13 7.74
N VAL A 274 -14.64 -9.28 8.45
CA VAL A 274 -13.37 -8.61 8.12
C VAL A 274 -12.25 -9.62 7.95
N ASN A 275 -11.21 -9.23 7.18
CA ASN A 275 -10.03 -10.06 6.99
C ASN A 275 -9.36 -10.38 8.34
N PRO A 276 -9.08 -11.66 8.67
CA PRO A 276 -8.52 -12.03 9.97
C PRO A 276 -7.12 -11.49 10.22
N LEU A 277 -6.41 -11.00 9.20
CA LEU A 277 -5.12 -10.31 9.40
C LEU A 277 -5.27 -9.01 10.21
N HIS A 278 -6.45 -8.38 10.20
CA HIS A 278 -6.66 -7.17 10.98
C HIS A 278 -6.52 -7.40 12.49
N SER A 279 -6.88 -8.58 13.00
CA SER A 279 -6.64 -8.94 14.41
C SER A 279 -5.17 -9.24 14.73
N GLN A 280 -4.32 -9.32 13.71
CA GLN A 280 -2.88 -9.58 13.81
C GLN A 280 -2.04 -8.31 13.60
N GLY A 281 -2.66 -7.12 13.63
CA GLY A 281 -1.96 -5.83 13.51
C GLY A 281 -1.77 -5.33 12.07
N TYR A 282 -2.37 -5.99 11.08
CA TYR A 282 -2.40 -5.48 9.70
C TYR A 282 -3.50 -4.44 9.56
N ILE A 283 -3.14 -3.16 9.43
CA ILE A 283 -4.11 -2.10 9.14
C ILE A 283 -4.36 -2.02 7.63
N SER A 284 -3.31 -1.85 6.82
CA SER A 284 -3.38 -1.88 5.35
C SER A 284 -2.98 -3.25 4.83
N ILE A 285 -3.83 -3.90 4.03
CA ILE A 285 -3.58 -5.24 3.47
C ILE A 285 -3.22 -5.17 1.98
N GLY A 286 -2.37 -6.09 1.53
CA GLY A 286 -1.87 -6.17 0.16
C GLY A 286 -1.40 -7.57 -0.18
N CYS A 287 -0.46 -7.69 -1.12
CA CYS A 287 0.23 -8.96 -1.35
C CYS A 287 1.10 -9.31 -0.15
N GLU A 288 1.17 -10.60 0.19
CA GLU A 288 1.92 -11.14 1.33
C GLU A 288 3.36 -10.62 1.42
N PRO A 289 4.19 -10.67 0.36
CA PRO A 289 5.59 -10.28 0.51
C PRO A 289 5.78 -8.76 0.60
N CYS A 290 4.72 -7.99 0.35
CA CYS A 290 4.78 -6.52 0.29
C CYS A 290 3.94 -5.85 1.38
N THR A 291 3.42 -6.63 2.33
CA THR A 291 2.65 -6.14 3.47
C THR A 291 3.17 -6.72 4.79
N ARG A 292 3.25 -5.88 5.83
CA ARG A 292 3.59 -6.28 7.20
C ARG A 292 2.63 -5.60 8.20
N PRO A 293 2.47 -6.13 9.43
CA PRO A 293 1.71 -5.44 10.46
C PRO A 293 2.44 -4.15 10.89
N VAL A 294 1.68 -3.21 11.46
CA VAL A 294 2.22 -1.97 12.01
C VAL A 294 2.12 -1.98 13.53
N LEU A 295 3.03 -1.27 14.19
CA LEU A 295 3.03 -1.12 15.64
C LEU A 295 1.95 -0.13 16.09
N PRO A 296 1.50 -0.19 17.35
CA PRO A 296 0.63 0.84 17.92
C PRO A 296 1.18 2.26 17.67
N GLY A 297 0.35 3.12 17.09
CA GLY A 297 0.72 4.51 16.78
C GLY A 297 1.41 4.72 15.42
N GLN A 298 1.92 3.68 14.76
CA GLN A 298 2.45 3.79 13.40
C GLN A 298 1.34 4.07 12.39
N HIS A 299 1.69 4.78 11.31
CA HIS A 299 0.75 5.04 10.22
C HIS A 299 0.49 3.76 9.42
N GLU A 300 -0.75 3.54 8.96
CA GLU A 300 -1.15 2.31 8.25
C GLU A 300 -0.30 2.01 7.00
N ARG A 301 0.18 3.07 6.35
CA ARG A 301 1.01 2.96 5.14
C ARG A 301 2.44 2.47 5.40
N GLU A 302 2.92 2.54 6.64
CA GLU A 302 4.23 2.01 7.06
C GLU A 302 4.31 0.47 6.96
N GLY A 303 3.15 -0.19 6.89
CA GLY A 303 3.02 -1.63 6.64
C GLY A 303 3.20 -2.02 5.17
N ARG A 304 3.25 -1.06 4.24
CA ARG A 304 3.25 -1.29 2.78
C ARG A 304 4.56 -0.87 2.16
N TRP A 305 5.16 -1.76 1.36
CA TRP A 305 6.44 -1.52 0.68
C TRP A 305 7.44 -0.83 1.61
N TRP A 306 7.60 -1.35 2.82
CA TRP A 306 8.31 -0.67 3.91
C TRP A 306 9.80 -0.41 3.64
N TRP A 307 10.35 -1.08 2.63
CA TRP A 307 11.71 -0.88 2.13
C TRP A 307 11.81 0.28 1.12
N GLU A 308 10.69 0.73 0.55
CA GLU A 308 10.60 1.84 -0.39
C GLU A 308 10.30 3.17 0.30
N ASP A 309 10.50 4.21 -0.49
CA ASP A 309 10.31 5.60 -0.14
C ASP A 309 8.83 5.98 -0.01
N ALA A 310 8.49 6.84 0.96
CA ALA A 310 7.11 7.31 1.15
C ALA A 310 6.47 7.89 -0.13
N GLU A 311 7.27 8.55 -0.98
CA GLU A 311 6.84 9.05 -2.29
C GLU A 311 6.56 7.96 -3.33
N ALA A 312 7.25 6.84 -3.21
CA ALA A 312 7.14 5.70 -4.11
C ALA A 312 6.05 4.72 -3.67
N LYS A 313 5.60 4.75 -2.40
CA LYS A 313 4.60 3.84 -1.81
C LYS A 313 3.17 4.03 -2.33
N GLU A 314 2.97 4.42 -3.59
CA GLU A 314 1.66 4.34 -4.25
C GLU A 314 1.59 3.26 -5.29
N CYS A 315 0.44 2.59 -5.26
CA CYS A 315 0.19 1.54 -6.19
C CYS A 315 0.07 2.11 -7.61
N GLY A 316 0.64 1.41 -8.59
CA GLY A 316 0.50 1.75 -10.01
C GLY A 316 -0.92 1.98 -10.52
N LEU A 317 -1.95 1.57 -9.77
CA LEU A 317 -3.37 1.76 -10.10
C LEU A 317 -3.88 3.19 -9.91
N HIS A 318 -3.20 4.02 -9.13
CA HIS A 318 -3.72 5.32 -8.70
C HIS A 318 -2.74 6.47 -8.95
N LYS A 319 -1.71 6.24 -9.77
CA LYS A 319 -0.62 7.19 -10.03
C LYS A 319 -1.11 8.51 -10.64
N GLY A 320 -2.21 8.50 -11.41
CA GLY A 320 -2.75 9.71 -12.01
C GLY A 320 -3.29 10.74 -11.01
N ASN A 321 -3.53 10.36 -9.75
CA ASN A 321 -3.98 11.30 -8.71
C ASN A 321 -2.82 12.11 -8.11
N ILE A 322 -1.57 11.74 -8.42
CA ILE A 322 -0.39 12.48 -8.01
C ILE A 322 -0.17 13.57 -9.06
N LYS A 323 -0.48 14.84 -8.74
CA LYS A 323 -0.13 15.97 -9.62
C LYS A 323 1.37 15.91 -9.91
N LYS A 324 1.72 15.67 -11.18
CA LYS A 324 3.04 15.95 -11.71
C LYS A 324 3.04 17.43 -12.04
N ASP A 325 3.62 18.26 -11.18
CA ASP A 325 3.97 19.60 -11.63
C ASP A 325 5.04 19.48 -12.73
N GLU A 326 4.85 20.29 -13.76
CA GLU A 326 5.49 20.26 -15.07
C GLU A 326 7.02 20.10 -15.02
N ALA A 327 7.52 18.96 -15.48
CA ALA A 327 8.96 18.76 -15.70
C ALA A 327 9.30 18.31 -17.13
N LEU A 328 8.34 18.30 -18.06
CA LEU A 328 8.56 17.81 -19.42
C LEU A 328 7.79 18.62 -20.47
N HIS A 329 8.20 19.86 -20.68
CA HIS A 329 8.03 20.53 -21.98
C HIS A 329 9.28 21.35 -22.31
N LEU A 330 10.28 20.69 -22.91
CA LEU A 330 11.16 21.36 -23.86
C LEU A 330 11.35 20.40 -25.05
N ASN A 331 10.53 20.65 -26.08
CA ASN A 331 10.73 20.11 -27.41
C ASN A 331 12.08 20.57 -27.94
N GLY A 332 12.77 19.66 -28.62
CA GLY A 332 13.99 19.95 -29.35
C GLY A 332 13.74 20.99 -30.44
N ASN A 333 14.61 21.99 -30.48
CA ASN A 333 15.06 22.57 -31.73
C ASN A 333 16.51 23.01 -31.53
N GLY A 334 17.40 22.51 -32.38
CA GLY A 334 18.81 22.84 -32.35
C GLY A 334 19.02 24.31 -32.69
N ASN A 335 19.71 25.00 -31.80
CA ASN A 335 20.64 26.05 -32.19
C ASN A 335 21.70 26.21 -31.10
N GLU A 336 22.96 26.05 -31.48
CA GLU A 336 24.13 26.22 -30.63
C GLU A 336 24.20 27.66 -30.09
N ILE A 337 24.02 27.84 -28.78
CA ILE A 337 24.55 29.01 -28.09
C ILE A 337 25.09 28.60 -26.70
N SER A 338 26.42 28.62 -26.62
CA SER A 338 27.30 28.86 -25.47
C SER A 338 26.82 28.52 -24.05
N ALA A 339 27.55 27.59 -23.43
CA ALA A 339 27.46 27.24 -22.02
C ALA A 339 27.62 28.47 -21.10
N THR A 340 26.58 28.78 -20.33
CA THR A 340 26.68 29.56 -19.09
C THR A 340 25.84 28.91 -18.00
N ASN A 341 26.49 28.57 -16.89
CA ASN A 341 25.94 28.02 -15.66
C ASN A 341 24.77 28.85 -15.12
N GLY A 342 23.64 28.20 -14.82
CA GLY A 342 22.52 28.81 -14.11
C GLY A 342 21.61 27.76 -13.48
N SER A 343 21.82 27.48 -12.20
CA SER A 343 20.87 26.75 -11.35
C SER A 343 19.57 27.55 -11.27
N ALA A 344 18.52 27.09 -11.93
CA ALA A 344 17.18 27.67 -11.79
C ALA A 344 16.75 27.65 -10.31
N ASN A 345 16.43 28.83 -9.78
CA ASN A 345 16.16 29.10 -8.37
C ASN A 345 14.76 28.59 -8.00
N VAL A 346 14.64 27.30 -7.65
CA VAL A 346 13.43 26.80 -6.98
C VAL A 346 13.44 27.33 -5.54
N PRO A 347 12.40 28.09 -5.11
CA PRO A 347 12.35 28.68 -3.77
C PRO A 347 12.40 27.61 -2.67
N ASP A 348 13.03 27.95 -1.55
CA ASP A 348 13.20 27.07 -0.40
C ASP A 348 11.89 26.98 0.41
N ILE A 349 11.45 25.76 0.71
CA ILE A 349 10.13 25.43 1.29
C ILE A 349 10.14 25.32 2.83
N PHE A 350 11.24 25.66 3.52
CA PHE A 350 11.24 25.65 4.98
C PHE A 350 11.81 26.97 5.49
N ASN A 351 11.00 28.02 5.62
CA ASN A 351 11.50 29.33 6.00
C ASN A 351 11.09 29.72 7.43
N SER A 352 12.02 29.65 8.37
CA SER A 352 11.83 30.12 9.75
C SER A 352 13.15 30.57 10.37
N LYS A 353 13.07 31.53 11.30
CA LYS A 353 14.23 32.05 12.06
C LYS A 353 14.86 30.98 12.96
N ASN A 354 14.07 30.01 13.41
CA ASN A 354 14.50 28.95 14.31
C ASN A 354 15.03 27.70 13.56
N LEU A 355 15.15 27.79 12.23
CA LEU A 355 15.59 26.69 11.39
C LEU A 355 16.92 26.99 10.70
N VAL A 356 17.92 26.14 10.97
CA VAL A 356 19.26 26.33 10.42
C VAL A 356 19.40 25.64 9.06
N SER A 357 19.73 26.39 8.02
CA SER A 357 20.07 25.82 6.71
C SER A 357 21.51 25.30 6.71
N LEU A 358 21.68 23.99 6.59
CA LEU A 358 22.97 23.33 6.59
C LEU A 358 23.55 23.26 5.17
N SER A 359 24.83 23.61 5.05
CA SER A 359 25.61 23.33 3.85
C SER A 359 26.08 21.87 3.84
N ARG A 360 26.65 21.42 2.71
CA ARG A 360 27.29 20.10 2.62
C ARG A 360 28.34 19.88 3.71
N THR A 361 29.22 20.86 3.91
CA THR A 361 30.23 20.81 4.97
C THR A 361 29.58 20.83 6.37
N GLY A 362 28.49 21.57 6.54
CA GLY A 362 27.75 21.61 7.80
C GLY A 362 27.19 20.24 8.20
N ILE A 363 26.54 19.54 7.27
CA ILE A 363 25.99 18.21 7.55
C ILE A 363 27.10 17.15 7.70
N GLU A 364 28.18 17.22 6.91
CA GLU A 364 29.36 16.35 7.06
C GLU A 364 30.00 16.49 8.45
N ASN A 365 30.10 17.72 8.96
CA ASN A 365 30.60 17.98 10.30
C ASN A 365 29.66 17.40 11.37
N LEU A 366 28.35 17.53 11.19
CA LEU A 366 27.39 16.91 12.12
C LEU A 366 27.57 15.38 12.16
N THR A 367 27.78 14.71 11.03
CA THR A 367 27.98 13.25 11.00
C THR A 367 29.30 12.80 11.64
N ARG A 368 30.35 13.62 11.58
CA ARG A 368 31.69 13.26 12.09
C ARG A 368 31.91 13.56 13.58
N LEU A 369 31.17 14.51 14.15
CA LEU A 369 31.37 14.93 15.53
C LEU A 369 30.73 13.96 16.53
N GLU A 370 31.52 13.31 17.38
CA GLU A 370 30.99 12.45 18.44
C GLU A 370 30.44 13.23 19.65
N ASN A 371 31.06 14.37 19.98
CA ASN A 371 30.69 15.22 21.11
C ASN A 371 30.23 16.60 20.62
N ARG A 372 28.92 16.73 20.42
CA ARG A 372 28.26 17.98 20.03
C ARG A 372 27.89 18.78 21.28
N SER A 373 27.81 20.11 21.18
CA SER A 373 27.34 20.95 22.29
C SER A 373 25.85 20.76 22.55
N GLU A 374 25.09 20.58 21.48
CA GLU A 374 23.64 20.50 21.43
C GLU A 374 23.23 19.35 20.48
N PRO A 375 22.15 18.60 20.77
CA PRO A 375 21.57 17.66 19.82
C PRO A 375 20.92 18.38 18.64
N TRP A 376 20.88 17.73 17.47
CA TRP A 376 20.30 18.28 16.25
C TRP A 376 19.20 17.39 15.70
N LEU A 377 18.06 17.97 15.35
CA LEU A 377 17.07 17.36 14.47
C LEU A 377 17.22 17.96 13.08
N VAL A 378 17.50 17.15 12.06
CA VAL A 378 17.73 17.62 10.69
C VAL A 378 16.80 16.94 9.71
N VAL A 379 16.09 17.73 8.89
CA VAL A 379 15.37 17.22 7.71
C VAL A 379 16.26 17.27 6.46
N LEU A 380 16.38 16.13 5.78
CA LEU A 380 16.87 16.03 4.40
C LEU A 380 15.67 16.19 3.47
N TYR A 381 15.68 17.21 2.63
CA TYR A 381 14.51 17.60 1.83
C TYR A 381 14.88 17.99 0.39
N ALA A 382 13.85 18.05 -0.45
CA ALA A 382 13.92 18.63 -1.79
C ALA A 382 12.75 19.62 -1.98
N PRO A 383 12.95 20.81 -2.56
CA PRO A 383 11.87 21.79 -2.72
C PRO A 383 10.70 21.32 -3.59
N TRP A 384 10.96 20.45 -4.56
CA TRP A 384 9.95 19.86 -5.46
C TRP A 384 9.20 18.67 -4.84
N CYS A 385 9.59 18.21 -3.65
CA CYS A 385 8.99 17.06 -2.99
C CYS A 385 7.67 17.45 -2.31
N ARG A 386 6.54 16.90 -2.79
CA ARG A 386 5.20 17.18 -2.24
C ARG A 386 5.07 16.79 -0.76
N PHE A 387 5.82 15.79 -0.31
CA PHE A 387 5.80 15.34 1.09
C PHE A 387 6.62 16.27 2.00
N CYS A 388 7.68 16.88 1.47
CA CYS A 388 8.39 17.92 2.20
C CYS A 388 7.51 19.17 2.33
N GLN A 389 6.80 19.53 1.26
CA GLN A 389 5.84 20.64 1.26
C GLN A 389 4.68 20.37 2.24
N ALA A 390 4.11 19.15 2.25
CA ALA A 390 3.06 18.78 3.19
C ALA A 390 3.50 18.83 4.66
N MET A 391 4.80 18.61 4.93
CA MET A 391 5.38 18.67 6.27
C MET A 391 5.82 20.09 6.68
N GLU A 392 5.85 21.06 5.77
CA GLU A 392 6.40 22.41 5.98
C GLU A 392 5.90 23.05 7.27
N GLY A 393 4.57 23.17 7.41
CA GLY A 393 3.95 23.81 8.57
C GLY A 393 4.32 23.14 9.89
N SER A 394 4.18 21.81 9.96
CA SER A 394 4.50 21.06 11.19
C SER A 394 5.99 21.13 11.56
N TYR A 395 6.90 21.14 10.57
CA TYR A 395 8.33 21.22 10.86
C TYR A 395 8.76 22.62 11.30
N ILE A 396 8.14 23.67 10.75
CA ILE A 396 8.37 25.06 11.19
C ILE A 396 7.86 25.25 12.62
N GLU A 397 6.63 24.82 12.93
CA GLU A 397 6.05 24.91 14.27
C GLU A 397 6.87 24.11 15.30
N LEU A 398 7.37 22.93 14.91
CA LEU A 398 8.31 22.15 15.73
C LEU A 398 9.59 22.94 16.05
N ALA A 399 10.17 23.61 15.06
CA ALA A 399 11.38 24.41 15.24
C ALA A 399 11.15 25.59 16.19
N GLU A 400 9.97 26.22 16.13
CA GLU A 400 9.55 27.26 17.07
C GLU A 400 9.36 26.71 18.48
N THR A 401 8.73 25.54 18.61
CA THR A 401 8.51 24.89 19.92
C THR A 401 9.81 24.45 20.59
N LEU A 402 10.79 24.00 19.80
CA LEU A 402 12.11 23.60 20.32
C LEU A 402 13.06 24.78 20.54
N ALA A 403 12.71 25.99 20.10
CA ALA A 403 13.53 27.18 20.30
C ALA A 403 13.77 27.42 21.81
N GLY A 404 15.03 27.54 22.21
CA GLY A 404 15.43 27.73 23.61
C GLY A 404 15.46 26.45 24.47
N THR A 405 15.09 25.29 23.93
CA THR A 405 15.14 24.01 24.67
C THR A 405 16.51 23.32 24.64
N GLY A 406 17.49 23.91 23.94
CA GLY A 406 18.83 23.34 23.75
C GLY A 406 18.93 22.30 22.62
N VAL A 407 17.84 22.04 21.88
CA VAL A 407 17.85 21.22 20.65
C VAL A 407 17.90 22.15 19.44
N LYS A 408 18.83 21.92 18.51
CA LYS A 408 18.90 22.65 17.24
C LYS A 408 18.06 21.95 16.18
N VAL A 409 17.32 22.72 15.40
CA VAL A 409 16.55 22.20 14.27
C VAL A 409 17.17 22.72 12.98
N GLY A 410 17.46 21.81 12.06
CA GLY A 410 18.16 22.09 10.82
C GLY A 410 17.46 21.51 9.60
N LYS A 411 17.82 22.04 8.44
CA LYS A 411 17.41 21.52 7.14
C LYS A 411 18.62 21.37 6.24
N PHE A 412 18.60 20.34 5.41
CA PHE A 412 19.63 20.09 4.39
C PHE A 412 18.94 19.78 3.07
N ARG A 413 19.19 20.63 2.05
CA ARG A 413 18.71 20.40 0.69
C ARG A 413 19.55 19.29 0.05
N ALA A 414 18.94 18.11 -0.06
CA ALA A 414 19.59 16.86 -0.42
C ALA A 414 19.26 16.37 -1.85
N ASP A 415 18.72 17.23 -2.70
CA ASP A 415 18.51 16.95 -4.13
C ASP A 415 19.72 17.35 -5.01
N GLY A 416 19.58 17.17 -6.33
CA GLY A 416 20.59 17.54 -7.31
C GLY A 416 21.99 16.98 -7.00
N LYS A 417 22.99 17.85 -6.94
CA LYS A 417 24.39 17.49 -6.69
C LYS A 417 24.67 16.89 -5.30
N HIS A 418 23.74 17.01 -4.34
CA HIS A 418 23.89 16.45 -3.00
C HIS A 418 23.23 15.08 -2.82
N LYS A 419 22.41 14.63 -3.78
CA LYS A 419 21.62 13.40 -3.67
C LYS A 419 22.50 12.16 -3.45
N ALA A 420 23.53 11.99 -4.26
CA ALA A 420 24.42 10.82 -4.16
C ALA A 420 25.10 10.72 -2.78
N TYR A 421 25.60 11.85 -2.26
CA TYR A 421 26.18 11.92 -0.92
C TYR A 421 25.14 11.58 0.16
N ALA A 422 23.94 12.16 0.08
CA ALA A 422 22.90 11.91 1.07
C ALA A 422 22.45 10.45 1.08
N GLN A 423 22.39 9.79 -0.08
CA GLN A 423 22.06 8.36 -0.19
C GLN A 423 23.12 7.47 0.46
N GLN A 424 24.40 7.78 0.22
CA GLN A 424 25.52 6.98 0.72
C GLN A 424 25.78 7.19 2.22
N GLU A 425 25.75 8.45 2.67
CA GLU A 425 26.28 8.83 4.00
C GLU A 425 25.19 9.20 5.01
N LEU A 426 24.00 9.60 4.54
CA LEU A 426 22.94 10.13 5.39
C LEU A 426 21.68 9.25 5.40
N GLN A 427 21.79 8.00 4.96
CA GLN A 427 20.68 7.03 4.93
C GLN A 427 19.44 7.58 4.18
N LEU A 428 19.66 8.47 3.21
CA LEU A 428 18.59 9.01 2.36
C LEU A 428 18.09 7.90 1.44
N GLY A 429 16.90 7.38 1.75
CA GLY A 429 16.08 6.67 0.76
C GLY A 429 15.22 7.70 0.05
N SER A 430 14.27 8.26 0.81
CA SER A 430 13.22 9.17 0.35
C SER A 430 13.35 10.59 0.89
N PHE A 431 12.63 11.51 0.25
CA PHE A 431 12.27 12.78 0.87
C PHE A 431 10.87 12.74 1.51
N PRO A 432 10.66 13.45 2.64
CA PRO A 432 11.68 13.90 3.57
C PRO A 432 12.31 12.71 4.33
N THR A 433 13.60 12.82 4.66
CA THR A 433 14.24 11.93 5.66
C THR A 433 14.63 12.77 6.86
N ILE A 434 14.23 12.36 8.07
CA ILE A 434 14.57 13.08 9.30
C ILE A 434 15.61 12.29 10.09
N LEU A 435 16.67 12.97 10.49
CA LEU A 435 17.77 12.42 11.27
C LEU A 435 17.91 13.19 12.58
N PHE A 436 18.02 12.46 13.69
CA PHE A 436 18.38 13.02 14.98
C PHE A 436 19.84 12.71 15.30
N TYR A 437 20.63 13.74 15.61
CA TYR A 437 22.03 13.65 16.00
C TYR A 437 22.13 13.89 17.50
N PRO A 438 22.35 12.84 18.33
CA PRO A 438 22.45 12.99 19.77
C PRO A 438 23.69 13.80 20.18
N LYS A 439 23.75 14.22 21.44
CA LYS A 439 24.89 15.01 21.94
C LYS A 439 26.22 14.22 21.97
N HIS A 440 26.16 12.93 22.29
CA HIS A 440 27.33 12.09 22.60
C HIS A 440 27.42 10.81 21.75
N ALA A 441 26.93 10.85 20.50
CA ALA A 441 26.94 9.70 19.60
C ALA A 441 27.36 10.10 18.19
N SER A 442 28.24 9.35 17.54
CA SER A 442 28.63 9.59 16.14
C SER A 442 27.47 9.39 15.17
N ASN A 443 26.67 8.33 15.37
CA ASN A 443 25.66 7.94 14.39
C ASN A 443 24.33 8.69 14.57
N PRO A 444 23.73 9.20 13.48
CA PRO A 444 22.38 9.74 13.51
C PRO A 444 21.35 8.61 13.67
N ILE A 445 20.28 8.92 14.40
CA ILE A 445 19.09 8.08 14.56
C ILE A 445 18.05 8.54 13.54
N LYS A 446 17.70 7.67 12.59
CA LYS A 446 16.66 7.95 11.59
C LYS A 446 15.28 7.89 12.24
N TYR A 447 14.45 8.91 11.99
CA TYR A 447 13.05 8.89 12.42
C TYR A 447 12.28 7.83 11.63
N PRO A 448 11.69 6.82 12.30
CA PRO A 448 11.14 5.65 11.62
C PRO A 448 9.70 5.83 11.12
N SER A 449 8.94 6.77 11.68
CA SER A 449 7.50 6.92 11.44
C SER A 449 7.21 7.74 10.16
N GLU A 450 6.05 7.51 9.56
CA GLU A 450 5.53 8.34 8.47
C GLU A 450 4.70 9.53 8.96
N LYS A 451 4.26 9.52 10.23
CA LYS A 451 3.58 10.67 10.84
C LYS A 451 4.56 11.81 11.03
N ARG A 452 4.25 12.99 10.49
CA ARG A 452 5.11 14.18 10.54
C ARG A 452 4.47 15.37 11.24
N ASP A 453 3.44 15.12 12.04
CA ASP A 453 2.82 16.13 12.89
C ASP A 453 3.75 16.53 14.05
N VAL A 454 3.50 17.73 14.60
CA VAL A 454 4.32 18.34 15.65
C VAL A 454 4.41 17.45 16.88
N ALA A 455 3.29 16.82 17.30
CA ALA A 455 3.25 16.01 18.51
C ALA A 455 4.14 14.77 18.39
N THR A 456 4.07 14.06 17.26
CA THR A 456 4.89 12.85 17.04
C THR A 456 6.38 13.20 16.91
N LEU A 457 6.72 14.31 16.22
CA LEU A 457 8.11 14.75 16.10
C LEU A 457 8.69 15.23 17.44
N LEU A 458 7.92 15.96 18.25
CA LEU A 458 8.30 16.35 19.60
C LEU A 458 8.51 15.14 20.50
N ALA A 459 7.62 14.15 20.46
CA ALA A 459 7.73 12.93 21.23
C ALA A 459 9.05 12.20 20.92
N PHE A 460 9.41 12.09 19.63
CA PHE A 460 10.68 11.50 19.21
C PHE A 460 11.90 12.28 19.72
N VAL A 461 11.90 13.61 19.59
CA VAL A 461 13.00 14.44 20.10
C VAL A 461 13.12 14.31 21.62
N ASN A 462 12.01 14.37 22.35
CA ASN A 462 11.99 14.27 23.80
C ASN A 462 12.46 12.91 24.31
N ALA A 463 12.23 11.84 23.55
CA ALA A 463 12.71 10.50 23.87
C ALA A 463 14.22 10.32 23.69
N LEU A 464 14.89 11.18 22.91
CA LEU A 464 16.28 11.01 22.50
C LEU A 464 17.24 12.13 22.96
N ARG A 465 16.72 13.29 23.39
CA ARG A 465 17.52 14.48 23.73
C ARG A 465 18.23 14.42 25.08
#